data_AF-A0A9D1RVK4-F1
#
_entry.id   AF-A0A9D1RVK4-F1
#
_cell.length_a   1.000
_cell.length_b   1.000
_cell.length_c   1.000
_cell.angle_alpha   90.00
_cell.angle_beta   90.00
_cell.angle_gamma   90.00
#
_symmetry.space_group_name_H-M   'P 1'
#
loop_
_entity.id
_entity.type
_entity.pdbx_description
1 polymer ?
#
loop_
_entity_poly.entity_id
_entity_poly.type
_entity_poly.pdbx_seq_one_letter_code
_entity_poly.pdbx_strand_id
1 'polypeptide(L)' 'ARYGISRNDFLAKIYIALKECAETIYWLELLHSCDLLSTTEYRSLRADCEALRNILSATTKAVRRESGE' A
#
# COMPACT_ATOMS: atom_id res chain seq x y z
N ALA A 1 13.55 8.26 8.75
CA ALA A 1 13.55 6.81 8.43
C ALA A 1 14.63 6.13 9.27
N ARG A 2 14.29 5.20 10.16
CA ARG A 2 15.26 4.61 11.11
C ARG A 2 16.02 3.39 10.57
N TYR A 3 15.64 2.89 9.38
CA TYR A 3 16.22 1.70 8.71
C TYR A 3 16.47 1.87 7.20
N GLY A 4 16.32 3.09 6.66
CA GLY A 4 16.64 3.39 5.26
C GLY A 4 18.06 3.92 5.17
N ILE A 5 18.94 3.25 4.42
CA ILE A 5 20.34 3.66 4.27
C ILE A 5 20.45 4.93 3.41
N SER A 6 19.50 5.13 2.49
CA SER A 6 19.38 6.34 1.67
C SER A 6 17.92 6.68 1.38
N ARG A 7 17.66 7.91 0.89
CA ARG A 7 16.33 8.34 0.44
C ARG A 7 15.80 7.46 -0.71
N ASN A 8 16.69 7.00 -1.60
CA ASN A 8 16.34 6.10 -2.69
C ASN A 8 15.96 4.70 -2.18
N ASP A 9 16.68 4.16 -1.19
CA ASP A 9 16.32 2.89 -0.53
C ASP A 9 14.96 3.00 0.18
N PHE A 10 14.71 4.11 0.86
CA PHE A 10 13.39 4.38 1.44
C PHE A 10 12.30 4.39 0.37
N LEU A 11 12.50 5.12 -0.74
CA LEU A 11 11.51 5.18 -1.83
C LEU A 11 11.28 3.81 -2.48
N ALA A 12 12.33 3.02 -2.70
CA ALA A 12 12.22 1.66 -3.22
C ALA A 12 11.37 0.77 -2.32
N LYS A 13 11.56 0.84 -0.99
CA LYS A 13 10.73 0.11 -0.01
C LYS A 13 9.28 0.56 -0.01
N ILE A 14 9.00 1.85 -0.17
CA ILE A 14 7.62 2.35 -0.32
C ILE A 14 6.98 1.83 -1.61
N TYR A 15 7.72 1.75 -2.72
CA TYR A 15 7.21 1.16 -3.96
C TYR A 15 6.95 -0.35 -3.84
N ILE A 16 7.77 -1.08 -3.10
CA ILE A 16 7.49 -2.48 -2.77
C ILE A 16 6.18 -2.57 -1.99
N ALA A 17 6.02 -1.81 -0.91
CA ALA A 17 4.80 -1.80 -0.11
C ALA A 17 3.54 -1.45 -0.93
N LEU A 18 3.64 -0.53 -1.90
CA LEU A 18 2.54 -0.21 -2.82
C LEU A 18 2.13 -1.41 -3.68
N LYS A 19 3.11 -2.19 -4.18
CA LYS A 19 2.85 -3.41 -4.97
C LYS A 19 2.21 -4.49 -4.11
N GLU A 20 2.76 -4.76 -2.94
CA GLU A 20 2.21 -5.75 -1.99
C GLU A 20 0.76 -5.39 -1.57
N CYS A 21 0.47 -4.10 -1.39
CA CYS A 21 -0.87 -3.63 -1.08
C CYS A 21 -1.85 -3.87 -2.25
N ALA A 22 -1.42 -3.65 -3.49
CA ALA A 22 -2.23 -3.94 -4.67
C ALA A 22 -2.50 -5.45 -4.82
N GLU A 23 -1.49 -6.29 -4.60
CA GLU A 23 -1.63 -7.74 -4.60
C GLU A 23 -2.56 -8.22 -3.46
N THR A 24 -2.47 -7.62 -2.27
CA THR A 24 -3.36 -7.93 -1.15
C THR A 24 -4.82 -7.63 -1.50
N ILE A 25 -5.12 -6.49 -2.14
CA ILE A 25 -6.48 -6.15 -2.59
C ILE A 25 -7.00 -7.20 -3.58
N TYR A 26 -6.16 -7.64 -4.53
CA TYR A 26 -6.52 -8.70 -5.46
C TYR A 26 -6.85 -10.02 -4.74
N TRP A 27 -6.06 -10.41 -3.74
CA TRP A 27 -6.37 -11.61 -2.93
C TRP A 27 -7.66 -11.46 -2.14
N LEU A 28 -7.95 -10.29 -1.58
CA LEU A 28 -9.23 -10.03 -0.90
C LEU A 28 -10.43 -10.15 -1.87
N GLU A 29 -10.29 -9.64 -3.10
CA GLU A 29 -11.30 -9.80 -4.16
C GLU A 29 -11.53 -11.27 -4.50
N LEU A 30 -10.47 -12.05 -4.64
CA LEU A 30 -10.56 -13.48 -4.92
C LEU A 30 -11.21 -14.24 -3.76
N LEU A 31 -10.79 -13.99 -2.52
CA LEU A 31 -11.35 -14.63 -1.32
C LEU A 31 -12.85 -14.32 -1.17
N HIS A 32 -13.26 -13.07 -1.43
CA HIS A 32 -14.68 -12.71 -1.46
C HIS A 32 -15.43 -13.42 -2.59
N SER A 33 -14.82 -13.56 -3.77
CA SER A 33 -15.45 -14.27 -4.91
C SER A 33 -15.61 -15.78 -4.69
N CYS A 34 -14.81 -16.36 -3.78
CA CYS A 34 -14.92 -17.77 -3.38
C CYS A 34 -15.81 -17.96 -2.14
N ASP A 35 -16.58 -16.93 -1.73
CA ASP A 35 -17.43 -16.93 -0.54
C ASP A 35 -16.68 -17.26 0.77
N LEU A 36 -15.35 -17.02 0.82
CA LEU A 36 -14.52 -17.23 2.00
C LEU A 36 -14.50 -16.01 2.94
N LEU A 37 -14.93 -14.85 2.45
CA LEU A 37 -15.10 -13.62 3.24
C LEU A 37 -16.53 -13.12 3.07
N SER A 38 -17.16 -12.73 4.17
CA SER A 38 -18.43 -12.00 4.08
C SER A 38 -18.22 -10.64 3.40
N THR A 39 -19.27 -10.09 2.81
CA THR A 39 -19.22 -8.75 2.20
C THR A 39 -18.78 -7.69 3.20
N THR A 40 -19.13 -7.83 4.49
CA THR A 40 -18.72 -6.88 5.54
C THR A 40 -17.22 -6.95 5.81
N GLU A 41 -16.68 -8.16 5.97
CA GLU A 41 -15.24 -8.38 6.19
C GLU A 41 -14.42 -7.90 4.99
N TYR A 42 -14.82 -8.29 3.78
CA TYR A 42 -14.18 -7.85 2.54
C TYR A 42 -14.16 -6.32 2.43
N ARG A 43 -15.30 -5.64 2.66
CA ARG A 43 -15.37 -4.17 2.60
C ARG A 43 -14.50 -3.51 3.65
N SER A 44 -14.47 -4.02 4.88
CA SER A 44 -13.63 -3.48 5.94
C SER A 44 -12.14 -3.60 5.59
N LEU A 45 -11.68 -4.81 5.25
CA LEU A 45 -10.28 -5.08 4.93
C LEU A 45 -9.83 -4.32 3.68
N ARG A 46 -10.69 -4.24 2.66
CA ARG A 46 -10.40 -3.49 1.44
C ARG A 46 -10.29 -1.99 1.73
N ALA A 47 -11.15 -1.42 2.57
CA ALA A 47 -11.09 -0.01 2.96
C ALA A 47 -9.75 0.32 3.67
N ASP A 48 -9.30 -0.56 4.57
CA ASP A 48 -8.01 -0.40 5.25
C ASP A 48 -6.83 -0.46 4.27
N CYS A 49 -6.86 -1.41 3.32
CA CYS A 49 -5.86 -1.49 2.26
C CYS A 49 -5.84 -0.21 1.39
N GLU A 50 -7.01 0.34 1.04
CA GLU A 50 -7.07 1.59 0.28
C GLU A 50 -6.53 2.78 1.06
N ALA A 51 -6.81 2.87 2.37
CA ALA A 51 -6.23 3.89 3.23
C ALA A 51 -4.70 3.80 3.28
N LEU A 52 -4.15 2.58 3.45
CA LEU A 52 -2.70 2.33 3.44
C LEU A 52 -2.09 2.73 2.08
N ARG A 53 -2.70 2.34 0.97
CA ARG A 53 -2.26 2.72 -0.38
C ARG A 53 -2.20 4.23 -0.55
N ASN A 54 -3.19 4.96 -0.03
CA ASN A 54 -3.23 6.42 -0.10
C ASN A 54 -2.09 7.07 0.71
N ILE A 55 -1.82 6.57 1.91
CA ILE A 55 -0.70 7.03 2.76
C ILE A 55 0.64 6.78 2.06
N LEU A 56 0.85 5.58 1.52
CA LEU A 56 2.07 5.22 0.80
C LEU A 56 2.24 6.09 -0.45
N SER A 57 1.17 6.33 -1.22
CA SER A 57 1.20 7.21 -2.38
C SER A 57 1.57 8.65 -2.00
N ALA A 58 0.95 9.21 -0.96
CA ALA A 58 1.29 10.52 -0.44
C ALA A 58 2.76 10.61 0.00
N THR A 59 3.27 9.55 0.65
CA THR A 59 4.67 9.43 1.06
C THR A 59 5.62 9.48 -0.14
N THR A 60 5.32 8.75 -1.23
CA THR A 60 6.17 8.82 -2.45
C THR A 60 6.23 10.23 -3.04
N LYS A 61 5.11 10.96 -3.02
CA LYS A 61 5.03 12.33 -3.55
C LYS A 61 5.80 13.31 -2.67
N ALA A 62 5.70 13.18 -1.35
CA ALA A 62 6.44 14.02 -0.40
C ALA A 62 7.96 13.86 -0.58
N VAL A 63 8.46 12.62 -0.61
CA VAL A 63 9.89 12.33 -0.76
C VAL A 63 10.45 12.87 -2.08
N ARG A 64 9.68 12.76 -3.16
CA ARG A 64 10.08 13.27 -4.49
C ARG A 64 10.15 14.79 -4.54
N ARG A 65 9.26 15.51 -3.84
CA ARG A 65 9.30 16.98 -3.76
C ARG A 65 10.56 17.49 -3.08
N GLU A 66 10.96 16.88 -1.96
CA GLU A 66 12.20 17.21 -1.25
C GLU A 66 13.50 16.88 -2.02
N SER A 67 13.40 16.16 -3.15
CA SER A 67 14.56 15.80 -3.99
C SER A 67 14.71 16.72 -5.20
N GLY A 68 13.73 17.61 -5.43
CA GLY A 68 13.69 18.58 -6.53
C GLY A 68 14.02 20.02 -6.11
N GLU A 69 14.41 20.22 -4.84
CA GLU A 69 15.07 21.42 -4.30
C GLU A 69 16.53 21.07 -4.03
#